data_AF-A0A2Z2MFG4-F1
#
_entry.id   AF-A0A2Z2MFG4-F1
#
_cell.length_a   1.000
_cell.length_b   1.000
_cell.length_c   1.000
_cell.angle_alpha   90.00
_cell.angle_beta   90.00
_cell.angle_gamma   90.00
#
_symmetry.space_group_name_H-M   'P 1'
#
loop_
_entity.id
_entity.type
_entity.pdbx_description
1 polymer ?
#
loop_
_entity_poly.entity_id
_entity_poly.type
_entity_poly.pdbx_seq_one_letter_code
_entity_poly.pdbx_strand_id
1 'polypeptide(L)'
;MRVVLDTSVIAKALLRPRKSLPKEIFERESETHRKSKLIIHLCDSHNVALPKAGLVEVASVLKRNGHERVIPQVLESLSISYEVL
;
A
#
# COMPACT_ATOMS: atom_id res chain seq x y z
N MET A 1 -20.07 0.84 7.16
CA MET A 1 -19.03 1.69 7.77
C MET A 1 -18.07 2.13 6.67
N ARG A 2 -17.69 3.41 6.62
CA ARG A 2 -16.69 3.91 5.67
C ARG A 2 -15.31 3.79 6.30
N VAL A 3 -14.37 3.19 5.58
CA VAL A 3 -12.96 3.06 6.00
C VAL A 3 -12.13 4.01 5.16
N VAL A 4 -11.22 4.76 5.78
CA VAL A 4 -10.22 5.55 5.06
C VAL A 4 -8.88 4.88 5.29
N LEU A 5 -8.21 4.47 4.22
CA LEU A 5 -6.88 3.89 4.33
C LEU A 5 -5.82 4.98 4.24
N ASP A 6 -4.92 4.99 5.21
CA ASP A 6 -3.67 5.72 5.09
C ASP A 6 -2.78 5.10 4.01
N THR A 7 -2.02 5.92 3.30
CA THR A 7 -1.17 5.44 2.20
C THR A 7 -0.07 4.51 2.64
N SER A 8 0.40 4.63 3.88
CA SER A 8 1.41 3.72 4.42
C SER A 8 0.90 2.29 4.46
N VAL A 9 -0.39 2.05 4.71
CA VAL A 9 -0.99 0.69 4.69
C VAL A 9 -0.87 0.08 3.29
N ILE A 10 -1.24 0.84 2.26
CA ILE A 10 -1.15 0.39 0.86
C ILE A 10 0.31 0.17 0.47
N ALA A 11 1.18 1.14 0.74
CA ALA A 11 2.60 1.06 0.41
C ALA A 11 3.30 -0.14 1.06
N LYS A 12 3.03 -0.37 2.36
CA LYS A 12 3.61 -1.48 3.13
C LYS A 12 3.04 -2.83 2.71
N ALA A 13 1.81 -2.89 2.19
CA ALA A 13 1.27 -4.12 1.62
C ALA A 13 1.86 -4.45 0.24
N LEU A 14 2.19 -3.44 -0.57
CA LEU A 14 2.76 -3.62 -1.90
C LEU A 14 4.25 -3.99 -1.87
N LEU A 15 5.03 -3.34 -1.00
CA LEU A 15 6.48 -3.49 -0.97
C LEU A 15 6.94 -4.47 0.11
N ARG A 16 7.76 -5.44 -0.27
CA ARG A 16 8.42 -6.33 0.69
C ARG A 16 9.61 -5.61 1.36
N PRO A 17 9.89 -5.88 2.64
CA PRO A 17 11.08 -5.38 3.30
C PRO A 17 12.36 -5.83 2.61
N ARG A 18 13.39 -4.98 2.61
CA ARG A 18 14.70 -5.32 2.04
C ARG A 18 15.43 -6.30 2.93
N LYS A 19 15.91 -7.40 2.37
CA LYS A 19 16.69 -8.43 3.10
C LYS A 19 18.01 -7.92 3.68
N SER A 20 18.50 -6.78 3.20
CA SER A 20 19.72 -6.13 3.69
C SER A 20 19.51 -5.33 4.99
N LEU A 21 18.28 -5.21 5.50
CA LEU A 21 18.01 -4.55 6.77
C LEU A 21 18.57 -5.37 7.95
N PRO A 22 18.98 -4.71 9.06
CA PRO A 22 19.27 -5.41 10.31
C PRO A 22 18.13 -6.33 10.73
N LYS A 23 18.46 -7.49 11.30
CA LYS A 23 17.51 -8.58 11.58
C LYS A 23 16.22 -8.11 12.27
N GLU A 24 16.35 -7.39 13.38
CA GLU A 24 15.21 -6.88 14.16
C GLU A 24 14.32 -5.94 13.34
N ILE A 25 14.92 -5.09 12.51
CA ILE A 25 14.18 -4.18 11.63
C ILE A 25 13.48 -4.98 10.53
N PHE A 26 14.16 -5.93 9.91
CA PHE A 26 13.57 -6.80 8.88
C PHE A 26 12.36 -7.57 9.41
N GLU A 27 12.47 -8.15 10.61
CA GLU A 27 11.38 -8.89 11.25
C GLU A 27 10.17 -7.98 11.52
N ARG A 28 10.40 -6.80 12.12
CA ARG A 28 9.34 -5.81 12.38
C ARG A 28 8.64 -5.34 11.11
N GLU A 29 9.41 -5.02 10.06
CA GLU A 29 8.84 -4.58 8.78
C GLU A 29 8.11 -5.73 8.07
N SER A 30 8.57 -6.97 8.23
CA SER A 30 7.89 -8.16 7.69
C SER A 30 6.55 -8.42 8.37
N GLU A 31 6.48 -8.24 9.70
CA GLU A 31 5.20 -8.27 10.41
C GLU A 31 4.26 -7.15 9.96
N THR A 32 4.79 -5.95 9.76
CA THR A 32 4.02 -4.80 9.27
C THR A 32 3.47 -5.06 7.86
N HIS A 33 4.28 -5.61 6.96
CA HIS A 33 3.86 -6.04 5.63
C HIS A 33 2.71 -7.05 5.71
N ARG A 34 2.84 -8.08 6.57
CA ARG A 34 1.79 -9.10 6.79
C ARG A 34 0.49 -8.49 7.31
N LYS A 35 0.57 -7.61 8.32
CA LYS A 35 -0.60 -6.92 8.90
C LYS A 35 -1.27 -6.01 7.87
N SER A 36 -0.49 -5.28 7.08
CA SER A 36 -1.03 -4.38 6.05
C SER A 36 -1.78 -5.15 4.96
N LYS A 37 -1.24 -6.29 4.50
CA LYS A 37 -1.96 -7.17 3.57
C LYS A 37 -3.25 -7.71 4.15
N LEU A 38 -3.25 -8.09 5.43
CA LEU A 38 -4.47 -8.55 6.11
C LEU A 38 -5.52 -7.43 6.20
N ILE A 39 -5.12 -6.20 6.52
CA ILE A 39 -6.03 -5.05 6.57
C ILE A 39 -6.67 -4.83 5.20
N ILE A 40 -5.88 -4.81 4.11
CA ILE A 40 -6.42 -4.68 2.75
C ILE A 40 -7.48 -5.75 2.49
N HIS A 41 -7.18 -7.01 2.79
CA HIS A 41 -8.11 -8.11 2.56
C HIS A 41 -9.41 -7.99 3.38
N LEU A 42 -9.31 -7.58 4.65
CA LEU A 42 -10.49 -7.34 5.49
C LEU A 42 -11.33 -6.14 4.99
N CYS A 43 -10.71 -5.21 4.27
CA CYS A 43 -11.36 -4.06 3.70
C CYS A 43 -12.10 -4.37 2.38
N ASP A 44 -11.87 -5.52 1.74
CA ASP A 44 -12.54 -5.91 0.48
C ASP A 44 -14.08 -5.96 0.62
N SER A 45 -14.60 -6.15 1.84
CA SER A 45 -16.04 -6.18 2.14
C SER A 45 -16.61 -4.84 2.62
N HIS A 46 -15.83 -3.75 2.56
CA HIS A 46 -16.19 -2.44 3.11
C HIS A 46 -16.10 -1.35 2.04
N ASN A 47 -16.83 -0.23 2.24
CA ASN A 47 -16.63 0.95 1.42
C ASN A 47 -15.35 1.67 1.87
N VAL A 48 -14.30 1.56 1.06
CA VAL A 48 -12.98 2.11 1.34
C VAL A 48 -12.75 3.35 0.49
N ALA A 49 -12.33 4.43 1.14
CA ALA A 49 -11.93 5.65 0.48
C ALA A 49 -10.42 5.87 0.57
N LEU A 50 -9.87 6.45 -0.49
CA LEU A 50 -8.47 6.88 -0.57
C LEU A 50 -8.42 8.34 -1.05
N PRO A 51 -7.74 9.25 -0.32
CA PRO A 51 -7.53 10.61 -0.83
C PRO A 51 -6.76 10.59 -2.15
N LYS A 52 -7.08 11.50 -3.08
CA LYS A 52 -6.37 11.61 -4.37
C LYS A 52 -4.86 11.84 -4.21
N ALA A 53 -4.45 12.57 -3.18
CA ALA A 53 -3.04 12.71 -2.81
C ALA A 53 -2.37 11.36 -2.54
N GLY A 54 -3.14 10.39 -2.03
CA GLY A 54 -2.62 9.08 -1.71
C GLY A 54 -2.19 8.25 -2.93
N LEU A 55 -2.82 8.47 -4.09
CA LEU A 55 -2.36 7.88 -5.36
C LEU A 55 -0.95 8.39 -5.72
N VAL A 56 -0.71 9.69 -5.55
CA VAL A 56 0.60 10.31 -5.82
C VAL A 56 1.67 9.79 -4.87
N GLU A 57 1.33 9.60 -3.60
CA GLU A 57 2.24 9.04 -2.60
C GLU A 57 2.60 7.59 -2.91
N VAL A 58 1.62 6.75 -3.26
CA VAL A 58 1.87 5.35 -3.67
C VAL A 58 2.77 5.32 -4.90
N ALA A 59 2.49 6.13 -5.93
CA ALA A 59 3.33 6.24 -7.12
C ALA A 59 4.76 6.66 -6.76
N SER A 60 4.90 7.66 -5.89
CA SER A 60 6.19 8.17 -5.43
C SER A 60 6.98 7.10 -4.68
N VAL A 61 6.32 6.31 -3.83
CA VAL A 61 6.93 5.19 -3.09
C VAL A 61 7.40 4.08 -4.03
N LEU A 62 6.58 3.70 -5.01
CA LEU A 62 6.93 2.70 -6.03
C LEU A 62 8.12 3.16 -6.87
N LYS A 63 8.10 4.41 -7.35
CA LYS A 63 9.19 4.99 -8.14
C LYS A 63 10.52 4.97 -7.38
N ARG A 64 10.53 5.42 -6.13
CA ARG A 64 11.74 5.40 -5.27
C ARG A 64 12.29 4.01 -4.99
N ASN A 65 11.47 2.97 -5.16
CA ASN A 65 11.89 1.58 -4.99
C ASN A 65 12.14 0.85 -6.34
N GLY A 66 12.20 1.57 -7.45
CA GLY A 66 12.53 1.01 -8.76
C GLY A 66 11.37 0.29 -9.46
N HIS A 67 10.13 0.53 -9.02
CA HIS A 67 8.92 -0.10 -9.57
C HIS A 67 8.15 0.81 -10.53
N GLU A 68 8.86 1.70 -11.26
CA GLU A 68 8.22 2.72 -12.10
C GLU A 68 7.29 2.13 -13.17
N ARG A 69 7.65 0.97 -13.74
CA ARG A 69 6.90 0.31 -14.81
C ARG A 69 5.50 -0.16 -14.40
N VAL A 70 5.26 -0.45 -13.12
CA VAL A 70 3.97 -0.96 -12.63
C VAL A 70 3.08 0.15 -12.05
N ILE A 71 3.57 1.39 -11.95
CA ILE A 71 2.81 2.50 -11.38
C ILE A 71 1.45 2.67 -12.07
N PRO A 72 1.33 2.74 -13.41
CA PRO A 72 0.04 2.95 -14.06
C PRO A 72 -0.99 1.88 -13.68
N GLN A 73 -0.57 0.61 -13.70
CA GLN A 73 -1.43 -0.54 -13.35
C GLN A 73 -1.87 -0.51 -11.88
N VAL A 74 -0.97 -0.13 -10.97
CA VAL A 74 -1.31 -0.02 -9.55
C VAL A 74 -2.31 1.12 -9.32
N LEU A 75 -2.09 2.30 -9.92
CA LEU A 75 -2.99 3.44 -9.73
C LEU A 75 -4.37 3.19 -10.32
N GLU A 76 -4.45 2.55 -11.48
CA GLU A 76 -5.70 2.11 -12.09
C GLU A 76 -6.43 1.12 -11.17
N SER A 77 -5.73 0.08 -10.69
CA SER A 77 -6.31 -0.91 -9.78
C SER A 77 -6.85 -0.27 -8.49
N LEU A 78 -6.11 0.68 -7.91
CA LEU A 78 -6.54 1.42 -6.71
C LEU A 78 -7.77 2.31 -6.98
N SER A 79 -7.83 2.95 -8.15
CA SER A 79 -8.95 3.83 -8.52
C SER A 79 -10.23 3.06 -8.87
N ILE A 80 -10.10 1.78 -9.26
CA ILE A 80 -11.22 0.86 -9.45
C ILE A 80 -11.67 0.28 -8.10
N SER A 81 -10.71 -0.07 -7.24
CA SER A 81 -10.99 -0.78 -5.99
C SER A 81 -11.52 0.13 -4.88
N TYR A 82 -11.14 1.41 -4.89
CA TYR A 82 -11.43 2.36 -3.80
C TYR A 82 -12.09 3.63 -4.33
N GLU A 83 -12.94 4.22 -3.49
CA GLU A 83 -13.51 5.54 -3.74
C GLU A 83 -12.42 6.60 -3.60
N VAL A 84 -11.98 7.20 -4.71
CA VAL A 84 -10.99 8.26 -4.70
C VAL A 84 -11.67 9.60 -4.41
N LEU A 85 -11.29 10.23 -3.28
CA LEU A 85 -11.81 11.53 -2.83
C LEU A 85 -10.91 12.70 -3.20
#